data_AF-A0A925P776-F1
#
_entry.id   AF-A0A925P776-F1
#
_cell.length_a   1.000
_cell.length_b   1.000
_cell.length_c   1.000
_cell.angle_alpha   90.00
_cell.angle_beta   90.00
_cell.angle_gamma   90.00
#
_symmetry.space_group_name_H-M   'P 1'
#
loop_
_entity.id
_entity.type
_entity.pdbx_description
1 polymer ?
#
loop_
_entity_poly.entity_id
_entity_poly.type
_entity_poly.pdbx_seq_one_letter_code
_entity_poly.pdbx_strand_id
1 'polypeptide(L)'
;MSKVIISTLYASDVFKMACRQFDQAADAINLPESIRDRTKYPRRAVAMALPVRRDDGSVVVFEGYRVQHNLSTGPAKGGIRFHPDVTIGEVAALAMWMSWKCALVGLPYGGAKGGVIVDPRQLSSGELERLSRRYMQEMIPFIGPHVDVPAPDVGTNEEIMGWMVDTYATHVGHLEKAVVTGKPIHLGGSQGRREA
;
A
#
# COMPACT_ATOMS: atom_id res chain seq x y z
N MET A 1 -29.40 -0.74 5.38
CA MET A 1 -28.65 0.52 5.13
C MET A 1 -27.42 0.48 6.03
N SER A 2 -26.23 0.33 5.45
CA SER A 2 -24.97 0.56 6.16
C SER A 2 -24.89 2.04 6.52
N LYS A 3 -25.24 2.31 7.77
CA LYS A 3 -25.41 3.64 8.32
C LYS A 3 -24.03 4.21 8.62
N VAL A 4 -23.65 5.18 7.79
CA VAL A 4 -22.64 6.21 8.04
C VAL A 4 -21.19 5.74 7.88
N ILE A 5 -20.54 6.23 6.82
CA ILE A 5 -19.09 6.44 6.85
C ILE A 5 -18.87 7.57 7.87
N ILE A 6 -18.49 7.19 9.09
CA ILE A 6 -18.29 8.10 10.23
C ILE A 6 -17.05 8.96 10.00
N SER A 7 -16.05 8.41 9.31
CA SER A 7 -14.79 9.11 9.08
C SER A 7 -14.80 9.89 7.77
N THR A 8 -14.73 11.22 7.87
CA THR A 8 -14.50 12.10 6.72
C THR A 8 -13.13 11.91 6.08
N LEU A 9 -12.17 11.31 6.81
CA LEU A 9 -10.82 11.05 6.31
C LEU A 9 -10.83 10.18 5.04
N TYR A 10 -11.68 9.15 5.02
CA TYR A 10 -11.77 8.21 3.89
C TYR A 10 -12.92 8.55 2.94
N ALA A 11 -13.49 9.75 3.03
CA ALA A 11 -14.66 10.14 2.24
C ALA A 11 -14.30 10.39 0.76
N SER A 12 -14.03 9.32 0.02
CA SER A 12 -13.91 9.31 -1.44
C SER A 12 -15.00 8.44 -2.06
N ASP A 13 -15.33 8.69 -3.33
CA ASP A 13 -16.35 7.89 -4.02
C ASP A 13 -15.90 6.44 -4.23
N VAL A 14 -14.60 6.21 -4.35
CA VAL A 14 -13.99 4.87 -4.42
C VAL A 14 -14.17 4.12 -3.09
N PHE A 15 -13.96 4.79 -1.95
CA PHE A 15 -14.18 4.17 -0.64
C PHE A 15 -15.65 3.88 -0.39
N LYS A 16 -16.55 4.81 -0.73
CA LYS A 16 -18.01 4.57 -0.68
C LYS A 16 -18.42 3.38 -1.53
N MET A 17 -17.82 3.22 -2.72
CA MET A 17 -18.06 2.08 -3.59
C MET A 17 -17.63 0.77 -2.94
N ALA A 18 -16.42 0.71 -2.38
CA ALA A 18 -15.94 -0.47 -1.66
C ALA A 18 -16.87 -0.82 -0.49
N CYS A 19 -17.30 0.16 0.32
CA CYS A 19 -18.28 -0.09 1.39
C CYS A 19 -19.60 -0.66 0.85
N ARG A 20 -20.15 -0.12 -0.25
CA ARG A 20 -21.39 -0.66 -0.85
C ARG A 20 -21.23 -2.11 -1.31
N GLN A 21 -20.10 -2.45 -1.93
CA GLN A 21 -19.79 -3.82 -2.34
C GLN A 21 -19.68 -4.76 -1.14
N PHE A 22 -19.03 -4.29 -0.06
CA PHE A 22 -18.97 -5.04 1.20
C PHE A 22 -20.36 -5.31 1.75
N ASP A 23 -21.21 -4.29 1.80
CA ASP A 23 -22.54 -4.41 2.38
C ASP A 23 -23.42 -5.39 1.59
N GLN A 24 -23.32 -5.38 0.25
CA GLN A 24 -23.99 -6.36 -0.60
C GLN A 24 -23.54 -7.80 -0.30
N ALA A 25 -22.23 -8.04 -0.16
CA ALA A 25 -21.71 -9.35 0.19
C ALA A 25 -22.09 -9.78 1.62
N ALA A 26 -22.07 -8.83 2.57
CA ALA A 26 -22.44 -9.05 3.96
C ALA A 26 -23.93 -9.39 4.09
N ASP A 27 -24.80 -8.74 3.31
CA ASP A 27 -26.24 -9.05 3.24
C ASP A 27 -26.48 -10.46 2.69
N ALA A 28 -25.76 -10.85 1.63
CA ALA A 28 -25.90 -12.18 1.02
C ALA A 28 -25.60 -13.35 1.99
N ILE A 29 -24.74 -13.12 2.99
CA ILE A 29 -24.36 -14.15 3.98
C ILE A 29 -24.98 -13.92 5.37
N ASN A 30 -25.92 -12.97 5.49
CA ASN A 30 -26.52 -12.56 6.77
C ASN A 30 -25.47 -12.22 7.84
N LEU A 31 -24.41 -11.51 7.45
CA LEU A 31 -23.32 -11.15 8.34
C LEU A 31 -23.84 -10.25 9.48
N PRO A 32 -23.57 -10.57 10.76
CA PRO A 32 -24.01 -9.76 11.89
C PRO A 32 -23.50 -8.31 11.82
N GLU A 33 -24.35 -7.34 12.15
CA GLU A 33 -23.99 -5.92 12.12
C GLU A 33 -22.76 -5.59 12.98
N SER A 34 -22.61 -6.29 14.12
CA SER A 34 -21.52 -6.11 15.08
C SER A 34 -20.12 -6.27 14.50
N ILE A 35 -19.97 -6.97 13.37
CA ILE A 35 -18.68 -7.19 12.70
C ILE A 35 -18.55 -6.48 11.35
N ARG A 36 -19.63 -5.87 10.85
CA ARG A 36 -19.64 -5.18 9.55
C ARG A 36 -18.75 -3.95 9.56
N ASP A 37 -18.92 -3.08 10.55
CA ASP A 37 -18.16 -1.82 10.61
C ASP A 37 -16.67 -2.07 10.79
N ARG A 38 -16.29 -3.01 11.68
CA ARG A 38 -14.88 -3.42 11.84
C ARG A 38 -14.23 -3.90 10.53
N THR A 39 -15.02 -4.46 9.61
CA THR A 39 -14.52 -5.01 8.35
C THR A 39 -14.50 -3.98 7.22
N LYS A 40 -15.14 -2.82 7.39
CA LYS A 40 -15.09 -1.69 6.45
C LYS A 40 -13.98 -0.68 6.77
N TYR A 41 -13.62 -0.51 8.04
CA TYR A 41 -12.60 0.47 8.41
C TYR A 41 -11.21 -0.13 8.41
N PRO A 42 -10.21 0.57 7.84
CA PRO A 42 -8.83 0.13 7.98
C PRO A 42 -8.39 0.12 9.45
N ARG A 43 -7.63 -0.90 9.83
CA ARG A 43 -7.02 -1.00 11.16
C ARG A 43 -6.04 0.14 11.44
N ARG A 44 -5.31 0.61 10.42
CA ARG A 44 -4.37 1.74 10.52
C ARG A 44 -4.23 2.44 9.18
N ALA A 45 -4.07 3.76 9.22
CA ALA A 45 -3.57 4.56 8.11
C ALA A 45 -2.41 5.43 8.59
N VAL A 46 -1.37 5.51 7.78
CA VAL A 46 -0.17 6.34 8.01
C VAL A 46 -0.09 7.33 6.87
N ALA A 47 -0.08 8.62 7.18
CA ALA A 47 0.21 9.71 6.25
C ALA A 47 1.59 10.27 6.56
N MET A 48 2.40 10.52 5.52
CA MET A 48 3.82 10.79 5.63
C MET A 48 4.19 11.98 4.73
N ALA A 49 5.08 12.84 5.24
CA ALA A 49 5.73 13.88 4.47
C ALA A 49 7.08 13.37 3.97
N LEU A 50 7.35 13.51 2.67
CA LEU A 50 8.51 12.94 1.99
C LEU A 50 9.34 14.07 1.36
N PRO A 51 10.21 14.76 2.14
CA PRO A 51 11.11 15.76 1.59
C PRO A 51 12.16 15.11 0.71
N VAL A 52 12.25 15.54 -0.55
CA VAL A 52 13.18 15.04 -1.56
C VAL A 52 13.90 16.22 -2.21
N ARG A 53 15.23 16.13 -2.27
CA ARG A 53 16.05 17.07 -3.04
C ARG A 53 15.93 16.76 -4.54
N ARG A 54 15.56 17.76 -5.32
CA ARG A 54 15.51 17.75 -6.78
C ARG A 54 16.90 17.90 -7.39
N ASP A 55 17.04 17.57 -8.67
CA ASP A 55 18.32 17.65 -9.39
C ASP A 55 18.80 19.10 -9.56
N ASP A 56 17.89 20.07 -9.56
CA ASP A 56 18.19 21.51 -9.56
C ASP A 56 18.64 22.05 -8.19
N GLY A 57 18.67 21.19 -7.16
CA GLY A 57 19.06 21.52 -5.80
C GLY A 57 17.91 21.96 -4.89
N SER A 58 16.71 22.24 -5.44
CA SER A 58 15.51 22.57 -4.66
C SER A 58 15.02 21.37 -3.82
N VAL A 59 14.14 21.62 -2.86
CA VAL A 59 13.52 20.56 -2.04
C VAL A 59 12.01 20.62 -2.21
N VAL A 60 11.40 19.49 -2.54
CA VAL A 60 9.96 19.31 -2.64
C VAL A 60 9.51 18.30 -1.60
N VAL A 61 8.40 18.56 -0.92
CA VAL A 61 7.79 17.61 0.01
C VAL A 61 6.62 16.92 -0.68
N PHE A 62 6.74 15.62 -0.91
CA PHE A 62 5.64 14.80 -1.42
C PHE A 62 4.81 14.25 -0.26
N GLU A 63 3.53 14.01 -0.52
CA GLU A 63 2.65 13.34 0.44
C GLU A 63 2.55 11.85 0.11
N GLY A 64 2.75 11.01 1.12
CA GLY A 64 2.67 9.55 1.01
C GLY A 64 1.69 8.95 2.00
N TYR A 65 1.13 7.80 1.64
CA TYR A 65 0.19 7.04 2.45
C TYR A 65 0.56 5.57 2.52
N ARG A 66 0.29 4.94 3.67
CA ARG A 66 0.11 3.48 3.78
C ARG A 66 -1.12 3.18 4.63
N VAL A 67 -2.04 2.41 4.07
CA VAL A 67 -3.24 1.93 4.75
C VAL A 67 -3.15 0.42 4.92
N GLN A 68 -3.25 -0.04 6.16
CA GLN A 68 -3.32 -1.44 6.55
C GLN A 68 -4.76 -1.75 6.96
N HIS A 69 -5.49 -2.46 6.10
CA HIS A 69 -6.91 -2.68 6.28
C HIS A 69 -7.19 -3.74 7.34
N ASN A 70 -6.63 -4.94 7.16
CA ASN A 70 -6.85 -6.08 8.06
C ASN A 70 -5.50 -6.74 8.35
N LEU A 71 -5.28 -7.17 9.60
CA LEU A 71 -4.07 -7.88 10.06
C LEU A 71 -4.43 -9.16 10.85
N SER A 72 -5.67 -9.64 10.74
CA SER A 72 -6.17 -10.80 11.50
C SER A 72 -5.83 -12.14 10.82
N THR A 73 -5.66 -12.14 9.50
CA THR A 73 -5.35 -13.35 8.70
C THR A 73 -3.85 -13.54 8.45
N GLY A 74 -3.02 -12.60 8.90
CA GLY A 74 -1.58 -12.59 8.68
C GLY A 74 -1.04 -11.18 8.43
N PRO A 75 0.19 -11.06 7.90
CA PRO A 75 0.78 -9.79 7.52
C PRO A 75 -0.08 -9.04 6.50
N ALA A 76 0.02 -7.72 6.47
CA ALA A 76 -0.62 -6.94 5.42
C ALA A 76 0.08 -7.15 4.07
N LYS A 77 -0.69 -7.15 2.98
CA LYS A 77 -0.15 -7.24 1.61
C LYS A 77 -0.80 -6.22 0.69
N GLY A 78 0.03 -5.50 -0.06
CA GLY A 78 -0.44 -4.81 -1.26
C GLY A 78 0.47 -3.70 -1.77
N GLY A 79 0.15 -3.26 -2.99
CA GLY A 79 1.05 -2.42 -3.80
C GLY A 79 1.20 -0.98 -3.33
N ILE A 80 2.18 -0.28 -3.90
CA ILE A 80 2.44 1.16 -3.73
C ILE A 80 2.23 1.85 -5.07
N ARG A 81 1.34 2.85 -5.11
CA ARG A 81 0.99 3.61 -6.33
C ARG A 81 1.65 4.98 -6.34
N PHE A 82 2.32 5.34 -7.42
CA PHE A 82 2.80 6.71 -7.65
C PHE A 82 1.91 7.35 -8.73
N HIS A 83 1.03 8.26 -8.32
CA HIS A 83 0.10 8.93 -9.24
C HIS A 83 -0.30 10.32 -8.68
N PRO A 84 -0.52 11.35 -9.51
CA PRO A 84 -0.86 12.69 -9.02
C PRO A 84 -2.21 12.77 -8.31
N ASP A 85 -3.15 11.87 -8.62
CA ASP A 85 -4.51 11.89 -8.04
C ASP A 85 -4.70 10.94 -6.84
N VAL A 86 -3.61 10.40 -6.28
CA VAL A 86 -3.72 9.51 -5.10
C VAL A 86 -4.41 10.25 -3.95
N THR A 87 -5.43 9.62 -3.36
CA THR A 87 -6.07 10.10 -2.13
C THR A 87 -6.08 9.01 -1.07
N ILE A 88 -6.08 9.38 0.22
CA ILE A 88 -6.13 8.40 1.32
C ILE A 88 -7.40 7.53 1.27
N GLY A 89 -8.53 8.08 0.82
CA GLY A 89 -9.78 7.32 0.65
C GLY A 89 -9.68 6.25 -0.44
N GLU A 90 -9.06 6.57 -1.59
CA GLU A 90 -8.77 5.57 -2.63
C GLU A 90 -7.82 4.48 -2.11
N VAL A 91 -6.74 4.86 -1.42
CA VAL A 91 -5.78 3.90 -0.84
C VAL A 91 -6.47 2.98 0.17
N ALA A 92 -7.38 3.50 1.00
CA ALA A 92 -8.17 2.70 1.93
C ALA A 92 -9.10 1.71 1.22
N ALA A 93 -9.75 2.12 0.13
CA ALA A 93 -10.61 1.25 -0.67
C ALA A 93 -9.81 0.11 -1.30
N LEU A 94 -8.65 0.42 -1.87
CA LEU A 94 -7.75 -0.56 -2.47
C LEU A 94 -7.19 -1.54 -1.42
N ALA A 95 -6.89 -1.08 -0.20
CA ALA A 95 -6.45 -1.93 0.90
C ALA A 95 -7.56 -2.90 1.37
N MET A 96 -8.81 -2.45 1.36
CA MET A 96 -9.98 -3.28 1.62
C MET A 96 -10.11 -4.40 0.58
N TRP A 97 -10.07 -4.07 -0.71
CA TRP A 97 -10.09 -5.07 -1.78
C TRP A 97 -8.91 -6.04 -1.73
N MET A 98 -7.73 -5.59 -1.32
CA MET A 98 -6.59 -6.50 -1.10
C MET A 98 -6.89 -7.54 -0.02
N SER A 99 -7.61 -7.18 1.05
CA SER A 99 -7.99 -8.13 2.08
C SER A 99 -8.92 -9.21 1.53
N TRP A 100 -9.90 -8.81 0.72
CA TRP A 100 -10.85 -9.73 0.12
C TRP A 100 -10.20 -10.60 -0.94
N LYS A 101 -9.37 -10.02 -1.81
CA LYS A 101 -8.60 -10.76 -2.82
C LYS A 101 -7.77 -11.84 -2.15
N CYS A 102 -7.00 -11.50 -1.12
CA CYS A 102 -6.18 -12.47 -0.39
C CYS A 102 -7.03 -13.58 0.24
N ALA A 103 -8.14 -13.23 0.89
CA ALA A 103 -9.05 -14.21 1.49
C ALA A 103 -9.69 -15.14 0.44
N LEU A 104 -10.16 -14.60 -0.68
CA LEU A 104 -10.84 -15.35 -1.75
C LEU A 104 -9.92 -16.39 -2.41
N VAL A 105 -8.63 -16.08 -2.53
CA VAL A 105 -7.64 -17.03 -3.09
C VAL A 105 -6.87 -17.81 -2.03
N GLY A 106 -7.32 -17.78 -0.76
CA GLY A 106 -6.75 -18.57 0.33
C GLY A 106 -5.32 -18.18 0.74
N LEU A 107 -4.90 -16.94 0.49
CA LEU A 107 -3.58 -16.46 0.91
C LEU A 107 -3.57 -16.03 2.38
N PRO A 108 -2.52 -16.35 3.16
CA PRO A 108 -2.41 -16.01 4.59
C PRO A 108 -1.97 -14.54 4.79
N TYR A 109 -2.68 -13.63 4.14
CA TYR A 109 -2.43 -12.19 4.20
C TYR A 109 -3.70 -11.43 4.50
N GLY A 110 -3.54 -10.32 5.22
CA GLY A 110 -4.49 -9.22 5.21
C GLY A 110 -4.23 -8.29 4.04
N GLY A 111 -5.03 -7.23 3.91
CA GLY A 111 -4.89 -6.25 2.84
C GLY A 111 -4.23 -4.96 3.29
N ALA A 112 -3.36 -4.42 2.44
CA ALA A 112 -2.83 -3.07 2.57
C ALA A 112 -2.69 -2.41 1.20
N LYS A 113 -2.50 -1.10 1.20
CA LYS A 113 -2.14 -0.34 0.01
C LYS A 113 -1.33 0.87 0.42
N GLY A 114 -0.39 1.27 -0.42
CA GLY A 114 0.31 2.54 -0.28
C GLY A 114 0.13 3.41 -1.51
N GLY A 115 0.45 4.69 -1.36
CA GLY A 115 0.50 5.59 -2.49
C GLY A 115 1.31 6.84 -2.18
N VAL A 116 1.79 7.50 -3.22
CA VAL A 116 2.46 8.80 -3.16
C VAL A 116 1.84 9.70 -4.21
N ILE A 117 1.52 10.93 -3.81
CA ILE A 117 0.96 11.96 -4.68
C ILE A 117 2.10 12.53 -5.55
N VAL A 118 2.31 11.95 -6.73
CA VAL A 118 3.41 12.32 -7.64
C VAL A 118 3.13 11.85 -9.07
N ASP A 119 3.51 12.64 -10.08
CA ASP A 119 3.66 12.14 -11.45
C ASP A 119 5.10 11.63 -11.64
N PRO A 120 5.35 10.31 -11.70
CA PRO A 120 6.70 9.78 -11.80
C PRO A 120 7.40 10.17 -13.11
N ARG A 121 6.67 10.60 -14.14
CA ARG A 121 7.24 11.06 -15.42
C ARG A 121 7.89 12.45 -15.31
N GLN A 122 7.59 13.18 -14.23
CA GLN A 122 8.19 14.48 -13.93
C GLN A 122 9.39 14.39 -12.98
N LEU A 123 9.81 13.16 -12.64
CA LEU A 123 11.01 12.90 -11.85
C LEU A 123 12.09 12.31 -12.75
N SER A 124 13.33 12.71 -12.53
CA SER A 124 14.46 11.91 -13.04
C SER A 124 14.54 10.56 -12.32
N SER A 125 15.29 9.62 -12.88
CA SER A 125 15.53 8.32 -12.22
C SER A 125 16.13 8.51 -10.81
N GLY A 126 17.07 9.45 -10.66
CA GLY A 126 17.68 9.77 -9.35
C GLY A 126 16.70 10.40 -8.37
N GLU A 127 15.80 11.27 -8.83
CA GLU A 127 14.73 11.83 -7.99
C GLU A 127 13.71 10.77 -7.55
N LEU A 128 13.34 9.88 -8.48
CA LEU A 128 12.44 8.76 -8.22
C LEU A 128 13.05 7.76 -7.23
N GLU A 129 14.35 7.49 -7.32
CA GLU A 129 15.09 6.71 -6.34
C GLU A 129 15.03 7.38 -4.96
N ARG A 130 15.41 8.65 -4.86
CA ARG A 130 15.38 9.38 -3.58
C ARG A 130 13.99 9.40 -2.95
N LEU A 131 12.94 9.59 -3.75
CA LEU A 131 11.55 9.51 -3.28
C LEU A 131 11.19 8.11 -2.76
N SER A 132 11.55 7.07 -3.52
CA SER A 132 11.26 5.67 -3.16
C SER A 132 11.96 5.27 -1.87
N ARG A 133 13.22 5.68 -1.70
CA ARG A 133 14.01 5.46 -0.48
C ARG A 133 13.42 6.22 0.70
N ARG A 134 13.05 7.50 0.51
CA ARG A 134 12.43 8.29 1.58
C ARG A 134 11.09 7.70 2.02
N TYR A 135 10.25 7.27 1.07
CA TYR A 135 9.01 6.56 1.37
C TYR A 135 9.28 5.31 2.20
N MET A 136 10.26 4.49 1.80
CA MET A 136 10.61 3.28 2.54
C MET A 136 11.08 3.59 3.96
N GLN A 137 11.90 4.64 4.14
CA GLN A 137 12.39 5.06 5.45
C GLN A 137 11.26 5.40 6.43
N GLU A 138 10.28 6.17 6.01
CA GLU A 138 9.11 6.50 6.84
C GLU A 138 8.26 5.26 7.17
N MET A 139 8.29 4.25 6.29
CA MET A 139 7.50 3.02 6.43
C MET A 139 8.12 1.97 7.34
N ILE A 140 9.44 2.01 7.58
CA ILE A 140 10.18 0.99 8.34
C ILE A 140 9.49 0.55 9.65
N PRO A 141 8.95 1.44 10.50
CA PRO A 141 8.29 1.03 11.76
C PRO A 141 7.02 0.19 11.57
N PHE A 142 6.48 0.13 10.35
CA PHE A 142 5.18 -0.47 10.05
C PHE A 142 5.25 -1.62 9.04
N ILE A 143 6.44 -1.93 8.51
CA ILE A 143 6.65 -2.96 7.48
C ILE A 143 7.62 -4.03 7.96
N GLY A 144 7.60 -5.16 7.26
CA GLY A 144 8.45 -6.29 7.52
C GLY A 144 7.86 -7.56 6.93
N PRO A 145 8.67 -8.62 6.72
CA PRO A 145 8.20 -9.89 6.14
C PRO A 145 6.99 -10.49 6.87
N HIS A 146 6.88 -10.24 8.17
CA HIS A 146 5.83 -10.75 9.05
C HIS A 146 4.85 -9.67 9.53
N VAL A 147 4.91 -8.47 8.96
CA VAL A 147 4.10 -7.32 9.38
C VAL A 147 3.29 -6.74 8.21
N ASP A 148 3.98 -6.26 7.18
CA ASP A 148 3.39 -5.68 5.98
C ASP A 148 4.40 -5.75 4.83
N VAL A 149 3.97 -6.31 3.70
CA VAL A 149 4.82 -6.62 2.55
C VAL A 149 4.33 -5.86 1.31
N PRO A 150 4.99 -4.76 0.92
CA PRO A 150 4.61 -3.99 -0.26
C PRO A 150 4.83 -4.73 -1.60
N ALA A 151 4.35 -4.12 -2.68
CA ALA A 151 4.48 -4.60 -4.05
C ALA A 151 4.42 -3.43 -5.05
N PRO A 152 4.71 -3.65 -6.34
CA PRO A 152 4.41 -2.70 -7.40
C PRO A 152 2.90 -2.45 -7.54
N ASP A 153 2.58 -1.26 -8.05
CA ASP A 153 1.29 -0.84 -8.58
C ASP A 153 1.52 0.22 -9.68
N VAL A 154 0.49 0.97 -10.06
CA VAL A 154 0.60 2.05 -11.07
C VAL A 154 1.70 3.04 -10.67
N GLY A 155 2.59 3.35 -11.62
CA GLY A 155 3.72 4.26 -11.40
C GLY A 155 4.89 3.67 -10.61
N THR A 156 4.83 2.39 -10.23
CA THR A 156 5.96 1.68 -9.61
C THR A 156 6.27 0.35 -10.31
N ASN A 157 7.49 -0.13 -10.17
CA ASN A 157 8.00 -1.30 -10.91
C ASN A 157 9.04 -2.06 -10.09
N GLU A 158 9.71 -3.03 -10.71
CA GLU A 158 10.72 -3.85 -10.04
C GLU A 158 11.95 -3.06 -9.57
N GLU A 159 12.37 -2.04 -10.30
CA GLU A 159 13.49 -1.18 -9.92
C GLU A 159 13.19 -0.43 -8.62
N ILE A 160 11.99 0.16 -8.51
CA ILE A 160 11.53 0.80 -7.27
C ILE A 160 11.50 -0.18 -6.11
N MET A 161 11.03 -1.42 -6.34
CA MET A 161 11.06 -2.45 -5.30
C MET A 161 12.49 -2.82 -4.90
N GLY A 162 13.44 -2.79 -5.85
CA GLY A 162 14.86 -2.97 -5.58
C GLY A 162 15.41 -1.91 -4.62
N TRP A 163 15.15 -0.63 -4.88
CA TRP A 163 15.56 0.47 -3.99
C TRP A 163 14.93 0.39 -2.61
N MET A 164 13.66 -0.04 -2.53
CA MET A 164 12.98 -0.24 -1.24
C MET A 164 13.60 -1.37 -0.43
N VAL A 165 13.93 -2.50 -1.06
CA VAL A 165 14.61 -3.62 -0.39
C VAL A 165 15.99 -3.19 0.11
N ASP A 166 16.76 -2.50 -0.71
CA ASP A 166 18.09 -2.00 -0.36
C ASP A 166 18.03 -1.02 0.82
N THR A 167 17.06 -0.10 0.81
CA THR A 167 16.85 0.86 1.91
C THR A 167 16.49 0.16 3.21
N TYR A 168 15.61 -0.84 3.16
CA TYR A 168 15.25 -1.61 4.35
C TYR A 168 16.43 -2.44 4.86
N ALA A 169 17.15 -3.11 3.96
CA ALA A 169 18.32 -3.91 4.30
C ALA A 169 19.41 -3.09 5.00
N THR A 170 19.66 -1.87 4.50
CA THR A 170 20.59 -0.91 5.11
C THR A 170 20.17 -0.55 6.53
N HIS A 171 18.88 -0.40 6.78
CA HIS A 171 18.37 -0.07 8.11
C HIS A 171 18.46 -1.25 9.09
N VAL A 172 18.08 -2.46 8.66
CA VAL A 172 18.05 -3.64 9.54
C VAL A 172 19.40 -4.34 9.69
N GLY A 173 20.38 -4.00 8.85
CA GLY A 173 21.75 -4.53 8.91
C GLY A 173 21.98 -5.83 8.15
N HIS A 174 20.98 -6.36 7.45
CA HIS A 174 21.08 -7.55 6.61
C HIS A 174 20.11 -7.51 5.44
N LEU A 175 20.38 -8.31 4.40
CA LEU A 175 19.51 -8.38 3.22
C LEU A 175 18.21 -9.15 3.53
N GLU A 176 17.13 -8.43 3.81
CA GLU A 176 15.80 -8.99 4.02
C GLU A 176 14.97 -8.99 2.73
N LYS A 177 15.11 -10.02 1.90
CA LYS A 177 14.46 -10.09 0.58
C LYS A 177 12.94 -10.17 0.67
N ALA A 178 12.37 -10.66 1.77
CA ALA A 178 10.94 -10.90 1.89
C ALA A 178 10.13 -9.64 2.22
N VAL A 179 10.78 -8.51 2.54
CA VAL A 179 10.10 -7.26 2.92
C VAL A 179 9.20 -6.70 1.83
N VAL A 180 9.52 -6.96 0.56
CA VAL A 180 8.77 -6.47 -0.61
C VAL A 180 8.66 -7.59 -1.65
N THR A 181 7.56 -7.69 -2.39
CA THR A 181 7.44 -8.58 -3.57
C THR A 181 7.54 -7.79 -4.87
N GLY A 182 7.82 -8.45 -5.99
CA GLY A 182 7.94 -7.74 -7.27
C GLY A 182 9.26 -7.04 -7.50
N LYS A 183 10.29 -7.54 -6.83
CA LYS A 183 11.69 -7.18 -7.02
C LYS A 183 12.24 -7.78 -8.33
N PRO A 184 13.40 -7.30 -8.82
CA PRO A 184 14.10 -7.90 -9.95
C PRO A 184 14.52 -9.35 -9.64
N ILE A 185 14.68 -10.18 -10.67
CA ILE A 185 15.02 -11.61 -10.52
C ILE A 185 16.30 -11.80 -9.69
N HIS A 186 17.34 -11.02 -9.97
CA HIS A 186 18.62 -11.10 -9.25
C HIS A 186 18.53 -10.70 -7.76
N LEU A 187 17.45 -10.02 -7.34
CA LEU A 187 17.15 -9.71 -5.93
C LEU A 187 16.11 -10.65 -5.30
N GLY A 188 15.88 -11.82 -5.91
CA GLY A 188 14.87 -12.78 -5.43
C GLY A 188 13.45 -12.47 -5.88
N GLY A 189 13.31 -11.83 -7.04
CA GLY A 189 12.04 -11.77 -7.78
C GLY A 189 11.61 -13.15 -8.27
N SER A 190 10.30 -13.34 -8.43
CA SER A 190 9.73 -14.59 -8.95
C SER A 190 9.65 -14.54 -10.49
N GLN A 191 10.05 -15.63 -11.14
CA GLN A 191 9.87 -15.82 -12.59
C GLN A 191 8.36 -15.88 -12.90
N GLY A 192 7.94 -15.26 -14.00
CA GLY A 192 6.52 -15.19 -14.41
C GLY A 192 5.71 -14.06 -13.78
N ARG A 193 6.28 -13.25 -12.87
CA ARG A 193 5.54 -12.15 -12.23
C ARG A 193 5.03 -11.07 -13.19
N ARG A 194 5.71 -10.83 -14.32
CA ARG A 194 5.25 -9.85 -15.31
C ARG A 194 3.96 -10.28 -16.02
N GLU A 195 3.64 -11.57 -15.99
CA GLU A 195 2.53 -12.20 -16.72
C GLU A 195 1.34 -12.56 -15.81
N ALA A 196 1.47 -12.34 -14.49
CA ALA A 196 0.50 -12.73 -13.45
C ALA A 196 -0.21 -11.52 -12.81
#